data_AF-A0A6A5X2W3-F1
#
_entry.id   AF-A0A6A5X2W3-F1
#
_cell.length_a   1.000
_cell.length_b   1.000
_cell.length_c   1.000
_cell.angle_alpha   90.00
_cell.angle_beta   90.00
_cell.angle_gamma   90.00
#
_symmetry.space_group_name_H-M   'P 1'
#
loop_
_entity.id
_entity.type
_entity.pdbx_description
1 polymer ?
#
loop_
_entity_poly.entity_id
_entity_poly.type
_entity_poly.pdbx_seq_one_letter_code
_entity_poly.pdbx_strand_id
1 'polypeptide(L)'
;MRTSKALLSLSIAAGTLADPAPQPKIGGIEYWGSACPNGGLSAAIGPVNTTTNTALLTFTLSNFAPTMGSFGSTLRMCDIVSQVTIDKGWKVQLNARGTSAQGTSDLPSNATMYLRSSYRFMETAEIQSIGMLEVGGPLNGQVTKQLTPEKGDKGIVSSCAGGELDVEFQARAVEDDYGLDMAKRQAADGKSWTLTTDVDILPC
;
A
#
# COMPACT_ATOMS: atom_id res chain seq x y z
N MET A 1 -49.05 15.43 -57.53
CA MET A 1 -47.76 15.53 -56.82
C MET A 1 -47.99 15.16 -55.36
N ARG A 2 -47.53 13.98 -54.91
CA ARG A 2 -47.65 13.49 -53.53
C ARG A 2 -46.28 13.61 -52.86
N THR A 3 -46.18 14.44 -51.83
CA THR A 3 -44.95 14.65 -51.06
C THR A 3 -44.91 13.67 -49.88
N SER A 4 -44.05 12.66 -49.98
CA SER A 4 -43.71 11.78 -48.85
C SER A 4 -42.89 12.55 -47.83
N LYS A 5 -43.44 12.78 -46.64
CA LYS A 5 -42.70 13.28 -45.47
C LYS A 5 -41.99 12.10 -44.81
N ALA A 6 -40.67 12.07 -44.92
CA ALA A 6 -39.82 11.16 -44.16
C ALA A 6 -39.73 11.66 -42.71
N LEU A 7 -40.13 10.81 -41.77
CA LEU A 7 -39.96 11.03 -40.33
C LEU A 7 -38.54 10.58 -39.94
N LEU A 8 -37.64 11.53 -39.72
CA LEU A 8 -36.36 11.25 -39.05
C LEU A 8 -36.65 10.91 -37.58
N SER A 9 -36.36 9.68 -37.19
CA SER A 9 -36.33 9.27 -35.79
C SER A 9 -34.97 9.64 -35.19
N LEU A 10 -34.95 10.69 -34.37
CA LEU A 10 -33.80 11.03 -33.53
C LEU A 10 -33.71 9.99 -32.39
N SER A 11 -32.75 9.08 -32.48
CA SER A 11 -32.41 8.20 -31.37
C SER A 11 -31.52 8.99 -30.39
N ILE A 12 -32.11 9.47 -29.30
CA ILE A 12 -31.37 10.06 -28.19
C ILE A 12 -30.67 8.89 -27.49
N ALA A 13 -29.36 8.75 -27.70
CA ALA A 13 -28.54 7.88 -26.86
C ALA A 13 -28.55 8.47 -25.45
N ALA A 14 -29.40 7.93 -24.58
CA ALA A 14 -29.32 8.19 -23.15
C ALA A 14 -27.96 7.67 -22.69
N GLY A 15 -27.01 8.57 -22.49
CA GLY A 15 -25.76 8.25 -21.81
C GLY A 15 -26.13 7.74 -20.42
N THR A 16 -26.00 6.44 -20.21
CA THR A 16 -26.10 5.84 -18.88
C THR A 16 -24.99 6.50 -18.06
N LEU A 17 -25.38 7.38 -17.12
CA LEU A 17 -24.50 7.84 -16.06
C LEU A 17 -23.90 6.57 -15.45
N ALA A 18 -22.60 6.39 -15.61
CA ALA A 18 -21.91 5.24 -15.03
C ALA A 18 -22.22 5.21 -13.53
N ASP A 19 -22.61 4.04 -13.02
CA ASP A 19 -22.91 3.89 -11.61
C ASP A 19 -21.70 4.38 -10.78
N PRO A 20 -21.94 5.10 -9.68
CA PRO A 20 -20.84 5.60 -8.85
C PRO A 20 -20.01 4.42 -8.34
N ALA A 21 -18.68 4.61 -8.30
CA ALA A 21 -17.76 3.61 -7.78
C ALA A 21 -18.17 3.17 -6.36
N PRO A 22 -18.37 1.87 -6.12
CA PRO A 22 -18.80 1.35 -4.82
C PRO A 22 -17.68 1.44 -3.78
N GLN A 23 -18.05 1.46 -2.50
CA GLN A 23 -17.09 1.47 -1.40
C GLN A 23 -16.48 0.07 -1.18
N PRO A 24 -15.17 -0.14 -1.43
CA PRO A 24 -14.51 -1.38 -1.04
C PRO A 24 -14.40 -1.48 0.49
N LYS A 25 -14.34 -2.71 0.98
CA LYS A 25 -14.14 -3.04 2.39
C LYS A 25 -12.94 -3.95 2.53
N ILE A 26 -12.24 -3.80 3.66
CA ILE A 26 -11.17 -4.70 4.09
C ILE A 26 -11.59 -5.35 5.41
N GLY A 27 -11.37 -6.65 5.54
CA GLY A 27 -11.74 -7.43 6.72
C GLY A 27 -10.93 -8.73 6.81
N GLY A 28 -11.25 -9.58 7.78
CA GLY A 28 -10.58 -10.88 7.95
C GLY A 28 -9.06 -10.74 8.07
N ILE A 29 -8.59 -9.75 8.84
CA ILE A 29 -7.18 -9.39 8.88
C ILE A 29 -6.46 -10.32 9.85
N GLU A 30 -5.55 -11.13 9.30
CA GLU A 30 -4.55 -11.90 10.03
C GLU A 30 -3.18 -11.29 9.78
N TYR A 31 -2.31 -11.30 10.79
CA TYR A 31 -0.97 -10.75 10.64
C TYR A 31 0.02 -11.39 11.61
N TRP A 32 1.29 -11.36 11.22
CA TRP A 32 2.39 -11.83 12.03
C TRP A 32 3.68 -11.10 11.69
N GLY A 33 4.70 -11.31 12.51
CA GLY A 33 6.02 -10.74 12.30
C GLY A 33 6.44 -9.76 13.39
N SER A 34 7.74 -9.49 13.42
CA SER A 34 8.40 -8.67 14.44
C SER A 34 7.92 -7.21 14.51
N ALA A 35 7.24 -6.72 13.47
CA ALA A 35 6.90 -5.31 13.30
C ALA A 35 5.40 -4.98 13.46
N CYS A 36 4.56 -6.02 13.59
CA CYS A 36 3.16 -5.92 13.98
C CYS A 36 2.88 -6.93 15.11
N PRO A 37 3.28 -6.61 16.36
CA PRO A 37 2.92 -7.45 17.50
C PRO A 37 1.40 -7.55 17.66
N ASN A 38 0.89 -8.51 18.42
CA ASN A 38 -0.55 -8.62 18.66
C ASN A 38 -1.15 -7.28 19.16
N GLY A 39 -2.18 -6.80 18.47
CA GLY A 39 -2.81 -5.48 18.66
C GLY A 39 -2.06 -4.29 18.03
N GLY A 40 -0.94 -4.54 17.35
CA GLY A 40 -0.04 -3.53 16.78
C GLY A 40 -0.31 -3.15 15.33
N LEU A 41 -1.36 -3.73 14.72
CA LEU A 41 -1.81 -3.42 13.37
C LEU A 41 -3.22 -2.84 13.41
N SER A 42 -3.44 -1.74 12.70
CA SER A 42 -4.78 -1.31 12.26
C SER A 42 -4.77 -1.11 10.75
N ALA A 43 -5.82 -1.55 10.06
CA ALA A 43 -6.00 -1.27 8.64
C ALA A 43 -7.39 -0.72 8.34
N ALA A 44 -7.48 0.19 7.38
CA ALA A 44 -8.75 0.75 6.93
C ALA A 44 -8.67 1.19 5.47
N ILE A 45 -9.79 1.10 4.76
CA ILE A 45 -9.99 1.79 3.49
C ILE A 45 -10.83 3.04 3.74
N GLY A 46 -10.32 4.19 3.32
CA GLY A 46 -10.99 5.48 3.42
C GLY A 46 -12.20 5.60 2.47
N PRO A 47 -12.92 6.74 2.53
CA PRO A 47 -14.05 6.98 1.66
C PRO A 47 -13.63 7.08 0.20
N VAL A 48 -14.48 6.59 -0.71
CA VAL A 48 -14.28 6.71 -2.16
C VAL A 48 -14.44 8.15 -2.61
N ASN A 49 -13.43 8.67 -3.31
CA ASN A 49 -13.53 9.87 -4.11
C ASN A 49 -14.22 9.52 -5.44
N THR A 50 -15.48 9.91 -5.58
CA THR A 50 -16.31 9.61 -6.75
C THR A 50 -15.87 10.33 -8.03
N THR A 51 -14.99 11.33 -7.93
CA THR A 51 -14.43 12.03 -9.09
C THR A 51 -13.29 11.23 -9.72
N THR A 52 -12.47 10.59 -8.89
CA THR A 52 -11.28 9.83 -9.32
C THR A 52 -11.50 8.32 -9.27
N ASN A 53 -12.60 7.86 -8.68
CA ASN A 53 -12.87 6.46 -8.34
C ASN A 53 -11.72 5.85 -7.52
N THR A 54 -11.22 6.60 -6.54
CA THR A 54 -10.11 6.15 -5.70
C THR A 54 -10.44 6.23 -4.21
N ALA A 55 -9.83 5.36 -3.42
CA ALA A 55 -9.82 5.41 -1.96
C ALA A 55 -8.39 5.21 -1.44
N LEU A 56 -8.17 5.45 -0.14
CA LEU A 56 -6.87 5.23 0.51
C LEU A 56 -6.92 3.97 1.37
N LEU A 57 -6.08 2.99 1.09
CA LEU A 57 -5.82 1.87 1.97
C LEU A 57 -4.68 2.26 2.91
N THR A 58 -4.96 2.29 4.20
CA THR A 58 -4.02 2.71 5.25
C THR A 58 -3.77 1.57 6.21
N PHE A 59 -2.50 1.31 6.50
CA PHE A 59 -2.02 0.44 7.56
C PHE A 59 -1.25 1.25 8.59
N THR A 60 -1.49 1.03 9.87
CA THR A 60 -0.69 1.60 10.96
C THR A 60 -0.04 0.47 11.73
N LEU A 61 1.29 0.50 11.85
CA LEU A 61 2.14 -0.52 12.44
C LEU A 61 2.86 0.05 13.65
N SER A 62 2.58 -0.43 14.87
CA SER A 62 3.12 0.15 16.11
C SER A 62 4.62 -0.07 16.35
N ASN A 63 5.25 -1.02 15.63
CA ASN A 63 6.64 -1.42 15.86
C ASN A 63 7.46 -1.53 14.56
N PHE A 64 7.26 -0.59 13.63
CA PHE A 64 7.86 -0.65 12.29
C PHE A 64 9.04 0.32 12.09
N ALA A 65 9.50 0.97 13.15
CA ALA A 65 10.66 1.86 13.05
C ALA A 65 11.94 1.09 12.67
N PRO A 66 12.66 1.52 11.62
CA PRO A 66 13.97 0.96 11.30
C PRO A 66 14.95 1.34 12.41
N THR A 67 15.65 0.35 12.95
CA THR A 67 16.51 0.51 14.12
C THR A 67 17.87 -0.16 13.88
N MET A 68 18.92 0.43 14.45
CA MET A 68 20.25 -0.16 14.43
C MET A 68 20.29 -1.34 15.41
N GLY A 69 20.70 -2.50 14.91
CA GLY A 69 20.83 -3.72 15.70
C GLY A 69 22.24 -3.94 16.23
N SER A 70 22.40 -4.96 17.07
CA SER A 70 23.71 -5.35 17.61
C SER A 70 24.72 -5.87 16.58
N PHE A 71 24.33 -6.01 15.31
CA PHE A 71 25.18 -6.44 14.20
C PHE A 71 25.24 -5.38 13.08
N GLY A 72 25.02 -4.10 13.41
CA GLY A 72 24.94 -3.03 12.42
C GLY A 72 23.68 -3.09 11.54
N SER A 73 22.72 -3.97 11.84
CA SER A 73 21.44 -4.05 11.14
C SER A 73 20.35 -4.76 11.96
N THR A 74 19.10 -4.32 11.80
CA THR A 74 17.89 -5.05 12.25
C THR A 74 16.87 -5.04 11.13
N LEU A 75 16.27 -6.20 10.85
CA LEU A 75 15.13 -6.34 9.95
C LEU A 75 13.84 -6.43 10.78
N ARG A 76 12.86 -5.58 10.44
CA ARG A 76 11.51 -5.58 10.97
C ARG A 76 10.57 -5.96 9.83
N MET A 77 9.81 -7.03 10.00
CA MET A 77 8.81 -7.47 9.02
C MET A 77 7.42 -7.57 9.64
N CYS A 78 6.41 -7.23 8.85
CA CYS A 78 5.00 -7.49 9.11
C CYS A 78 4.36 -8.08 7.86
N ASP A 79 3.82 -9.28 8.00
CA ASP A 79 3.03 -9.97 6.99
C ASP A 79 1.55 -9.82 7.35
N ILE A 80 0.70 -9.55 6.37
CA ILE A 80 -0.72 -9.28 6.54
C ILE A 80 -1.49 -10.04 5.47
N VAL A 81 -2.46 -10.85 5.88
CA VAL A 81 -3.45 -11.46 5.00
C VAL A 81 -4.80 -10.84 5.32
N SER A 82 -5.53 -10.40 4.30
CA SER A 82 -6.81 -9.72 4.47
C SER A 82 -7.77 -9.99 3.32
N GLN A 83 -9.07 -10.00 3.61
CA GLN A 83 -10.09 -10.06 2.58
C GLN A 83 -10.44 -8.65 2.11
N VAL A 84 -10.27 -8.37 0.82
CA VAL A 84 -10.83 -7.19 0.17
C VAL A 84 -12.12 -7.59 -0.54
N THR A 85 -13.20 -6.85 -0.29
CA THR A 85 -14.51 -7.08 -0.93
C THR A 85 -15.00 -5.80 -1.59
N ILE A 86 -15.60 -5.92 -2.78
CA ILE A 86 -16.26 -4.83 -3.50
C ILE A 86 -17.51 -5.35 -4.21
N ASP A 87 -18.43 -4.46 -4.59
CA ASP A 87 -19.66 -4.87 -5.27
C ASP A 87 -19.38 -5.62 -6.58
N LYS A 88 -20.28 -6.55 -6.91
CA LYS A 88 -20.17 -7.36 -8.12
C LYS A 88 -20.11 -6.48 -9.36
N GLY A 89 -19.22 -6.83 -10.29
CA GLY A 89 -18.96 -6.04 -11.51
C GLY A 89 -17.87 -5.00 -11.34
N TRP A 90 -17.25 -4.91 -10.16
CA TRP A 90 -16.11 -4.04 -9.88
C TRP A 90 -14.91 -4.85 -9.40
N LYS A 91 -13.73 -4.26 -9.52
CA LYS A 91 -12.46 -4.77 -9.01
C LYS A 91 -11.63 -3.63 -8.45
N VAL A 92 -10.64 -3.95 -7.64
CA VAL A 92 -9.71 -2.96 -7.10
C VAL A 92 -8.33 -3.13 -7.71
N GLN A 93 -7.60 -2.02 -7.86
CA GLN A 93 -6.20 -2.02 -8.20
C GLN A 93 -5.42 -1.27 -7.11
N LEU A 94 -4.34 -1.87 -6.63
CA LEU A 94 -3.56 -1.41 -5.48
C LEU A 94 -2.12 -1.13 -5.88
N ASN A 95 -1.49 -0.17 -5.20
CA ASN A 95 -0.07 0.16 -5.32
C ASN A 95 0.41 0.61 -6.71
N ALA A 96 -0.52 0.95 -7.63
CA ALA A 96 -0.18 1.46 -8.97
C ALA A 96 0.65 2.76 -8.95
N ARG A 97 0.56 3.53 -7.85
CA ARG A 97 1.28 4.79 -7.62
C ARG A 97 2.27 4.71 -6.46
N GLY A 98 2.48 3.51 -5.93
CA GLY A 98 3.34 3.28 -4.78
C GLY A 98 2.64 3.40 -3.43
N THR A 99 3.47 3.34 -2.39
CA THR A 99 3.04 3.41 -0.99
C THR A 99 3.73 4.60 -0.32
N SER A 100 2.97 5.51 0.25
CA SER A 100 3.50 6.54 1.14
C SER A 100 3.77 5.92 2.50
N ALA A 101 5.01 6.02 2.97
CA ALA A 101 5.43 5.60 4.30
C ALA A 101 5.73 6.82 5.16
N GLN A 102 5.04 6.92 6.29
CA GLN A 102 5.21 7.99 7.25
C GLN A 102 5.46 7.43 8.64
N GLY A 103 6.45 7.96 9.33
CA GLY A 103 6.72 7.60 10.71
C GLY A 103 7.88 8.41 11.28
N THR A 104 8.30 8.07 12.48
CA THR A 104 9.47 8.71 13.09
C THR A 104 10.70 7.81 12.95
N SER A 105 11.84 8.40 12.57
CA SER A 105 13.13 7.72 12.43
C SER A 105 14.21 8.39 13.29
N ASP A 106 15.21 7.59 13.67
CA ASP A 106 16.45 8.04 14.28
C ASP A 106 17.59 7.22 13.66
N LEU A 107 18.01 7.65 12.47
CA LEU A 107 19.04 7.01 11.66
C LEU A 107 20.30 7.88 11.70
N PRO A 108 21.48 7.34 12.07
CA PRO A 108 22.72 8.10 12.08
C PRO A 108 23.22 8.40 10.65
N SER A 109 24.25 9.26 10.53
CA SER A 109 24.80 9.68 9.24
C SER A 109 25.55 8.60 8.47
N ASN A 110 25.92 7.50 9.13
CA ASN A 110 26.64 6.37 8.56
C ASN A 110 25.74 5.13 8.39
N ALA A 111 24.44 5.35 8.17
CA ALA A 111 23.51 4.26 7.98
C ALA A 111 22.49 4.56 6.89
N THR A 112 22.02 3.49 6.27
CA THR A 112 21.01 3.49 5.22
C THR A 112 19.76 2.76 5.67
N MET A 113 18.60 3.38 5.44
CA MET A 113 17.28 2.80 5.68
C MET A 113 16.73 2.20 4.38
N TYR A 114 16.28 0.96 4.47
CA TYR A 114 15.57 0.24 3.42
C TYR A 114 14.12 0.02 3.85
N LEU A 115 13.17 0.45 3.04
CA LEU A 115 11.75 0.15 3.19
C LEU A 115 11.28 -0.62 1.96
N ARG A 116 10.47 -1.66 2.18
CA ARG A 116 9.83 -2.44 1.13
C ARG A 116 8.38 -2.71 1.47
N SER A 117 7.51 -2.59 0.47
CA SER A 117 6.12 -3.04 0.51
C SER A 117 5.88 -3.98 -0.67
N SER A 118 5.20 -5.09 -0.43
CA SER A 118 4.78 -6.03 -1.47
C SER A 118 3.30 -6.30 -1.32
N TYR A 119 2.59 -6.33 -2.44
CA TYR A 119 1.16 -6.61 -2.51
C TYR A 119 0.92 -7.70 -3.54
N ARG A 120 0.05 -8.66 -3.23
CA ARG A 120 -0.44 -9.67 -4.18
C ARG A 120 -1.85 -10.12 -3.83
N PHE A 121 -2.64 -10.42 -4.85
CA PHE A 121 -3.89 -11.15 -4.66
C PHE A 121 -3.62 -12.64 -4.80
N MET A 122 -4.19 -13.45 -3.92
CA MET A 122 -3.92 -14.90 -3.87
C MET A 122 -4.43 -15.63 -5.11
N GLU A 123 -5.45 -15.10 -5.79
CA GLU A 123 -5.97 -15.61 -7.04
C GLU A 123 -5.01 -15.42 -8.23
N THR A 124 -4.06 -14.49 -8.11
CA THR A 124 -3.01 -14.19 -9.09
C THR A 124 -1.66 -14.06 -8.38
N ALA A 125 -1.33 -15.02 -7.51
CA ALA A 125 -0.18 -14.94 -6.61
C ALA A 125 1.17 -14.83 -7.33
N GLU A 126 1.23 -15.17 -8.62
CA GLU A 126 2.38 -14.97 -9.49
C GLU A 126 2.64 -13.50 -9.87
N ILE A 127 1.65 -12.62 -9.67
CA ILE A 127 1.74 -11.18 -9.93
C ILE A 127 1.83 -10.45 -8.59
N GLN A 128 2.92 -9.71 -8.40
CA GLN A 128 3.14 -8.88 -7.23
C GLN A 128 3.47 -7.45 -7.66
N SER A 129 3.04 -6.49 -6.85
CA SER A 129 3.49 -5.10 -6.94
C SER A 129 4.41 -4.81 -5.76
N ILE A 130 5.61 -4.33 -6.06
CA ILE A 130 6.65 -4.10 -5.05
C ILE A 130 7.06 -2.63 -5.10
N GLY A 131 6.88 -1.94 -3.97
CA GLY A 131 7.47 -0.64 -3.72
C GLY A 131 8.76 -0.81 -2.91
N MET A 132 9.84 -0.14 -3.32
CA MET A 132 11.07 -0.10 -2.52
C MET A 132 11.58 1.33 -2.37
N LEU A 133 12.31 1.55 -1.28
CA LEU A 133 12.99 2.81 -0.99
C LEU A 133 14.30 2.55 -0.25
N GLU A 134 15.34 3.26 -0.67
CA GLU A 134 16.63 3.38 0.01
C GLU A 134 16.90 4.85 0.33
N VAL A 135 17.22 5.15 1.60
CA VAL A 135 17.53 6.52 2.05
C VAL A 135 18.70 6.49 3.03
N GLY A 136 19.78 7.18 2.68
CA GLY A 136 20.91 7.43 3.58
C GLY A 136 20.55 8.41 4.69
N GLY A 137 21.17 8.23 5.86
CA GLY A 137 21.06 9.14 6.98
C GLY A 137 21.88 10.43 6.85
N PRO A 138 21.83 11.30 7.86
CA PRO A 138 21.06 11.16 9.08
C PRO A 138 19.56 11.45 8.86
N LEU A 139 18.69 10.72 9.56
CA LEU A 139 17.26 10.99 9.63
C LEU A 139 16.87 11.16 11.10
N ASN A 140 16.32 12.32 11.48
CA ASN A 140 15.87 12.56 12.84
C ASN A 140 14.47 13.17 12.84
N GLY A 141 13.55 12.54 13.55
CA GLY A 141 12.18 13.00 13.70
C GLY A 141 11.25 12.42 12.65
N GLN A 142 10.24 13.21 12.24
CA GLN A 142 9.21 12.75 11.32
C GLN A 142 9.75 12.63 9.90
N VAL A 143 9.50 11.48 9.28
CA VAL A 143 9.91 11.13 7.92
C VAL A 143 8.65 10.74 7.15
N THR A 144 8.51 11.30 5.94
CA THR A 144 7.52 10.86 4.96
C THR A 144 8.27 10.55 3.66
N LYS A 145 8.08 9.36 3.11
CA LYS A 145 8.75 8.91 1.89
C LYS A 145 7.79 8.08 1.04
N GLN A 146 7.94 8.16 -0.27
CA GLN A 146 7.21 7.31 -1.21
C GLN A 146 8.06 6.09 -1.55
N LEU A 147 7.51 4.89 -1.35
CA LEU A 147 8.02 3.66 -1.91
C LEU A 147 7.49 3.57 -3.34
N THR A 148 8.36 3.80 -4.31
CA THR A 148 7.99 3.81 -5.73
C THR A 148 7.95 2.38 -6.24
N PRO A 149 6.91 1.98 -6.98
CA PRO A 149 6.87 0.67 -7.62
C PRO A 149 8.04 0.46 -8.57
N GLU A 150 8.42 -0.79 -8.81
CA GLU A 150 9.43 -1.12 -9.82
C GLU A 150 9.02 -0.61 -11.22
N LYS A 151 10.02 -0.36 -12.09
CA LYS A 151 9.75 0.19 -13.42
C LYS A 151 8.84 -0.74 -14.24
N GLY A 152 7.66 -0.24 -14.60
CA GLY A 152 6.67 -0.99 -15.37
C GLY A 152 5.66 -1.74 -14.51
N ASP A 153 5.83 -1.73 -13.18
CA ASP A 153 4.80 -2.15 -12.24
C ASP A 153 3.60 -1.21 -12.36
N LYS A 154 2.42 -1.81 -12.56
CA LYS A 154 1.15 -1.10 -12.69
C LYS A 154 0.29 -1.28 -11.45
N GLY A 155 0.80 -1.87 -10.37
CA GLY A 155 0.00 -2.31 -9.26
C GLY A 155 -0.61 -3.70 -9.50
N ILE A 156 -1.25 -4.23 -8.45
CA ILE A 156 -1.96 -5.51 -8.48
C ILE A 156 -3.46 -5.30 -8.55
N VAL A 157 -4.13 -6.14 -9.33
CA VAL A 157 -5.57 -6.03 -9.63
C VAL A 157 -6.30 -7.24 -9.06
N SER A 158 -7.39 -7.02 -8.34
CA SER A 158 -8.21 -8.10 -7.79
C SER A 158 -9.03 -8.79 -8.88
N SER A 159 -9.62 -9.94 -8.52
CA SER A 159 -10.74 -10.48 -9.28
C SER A 159 -11.97 -9.55 -9.19
N CYS A 160 -12.97 -9.78 -10.03
CA CYS A 160 -14.26 -9.10 -9.90
C CYS A 160 -14.93 -9.50 -8.57
N ALA A 161 -15.34 -8.50 -7.78
CA ALA A 161 -15.81 -8.58 -6.39
C ALA A 161 -14.72 -8.63 -5.30
N GLY A 162 -13.45 -8.50 -5.66
CA GLY A 162 -12.33 -8.40 -4.72
C GLY A 162 -11.48 -9.67 -4.68
N GLY A 163 -10.92 -10.01 -3.53
CA GLY A 163 -10.04 -11.17 -3.36
C GLY A 163 -9.29 -11.15 -2.05
N GLU A 164 -8.58 -12.24 -1.77
CA GLU A 164 -7.66 -12.33 -0.63
C GLU A 164 -6.36 -11.59 -0.99
N LEU A 165 -6.07 -10.54 -0.23
CA LEU A 165 -4.90 -9.69 -0.37
C LEU A 165 -3.85 -10.10 0.66
N ASP A 166 -2.67 -10.43 0.17
CA ASP A 166 -1.45 -10.64 0.95
C ASP A 166 -0.53 -9.42 0.79
N VAL A 167 -0.09 -8.87 1.92
CA VAL A 167 0.76 -7.69 2.02
C VAL A 167 1.94 -7.97 2.93
N GLU A 168 3.15 -7.71 2.44
CA GLU A 168 4.37 -7.80 3.23
C GLU A 168 5.04 -6.43 3.33
N PHE A 169 5.32 -6.00 4.56
CA PHE A 169 6.08 -4.78 4.85
C PHE A 169 7.41 -5.12 5.51
N GLN A 170 8.49 -4.54 5.01
CA GLN A 170 9.82 -4.65 5.59
C GLN A 170 10.44 -3.28 5.85
N ALA A 171 11.05 -3.13 7.02
CA ALA A 171 11.87 -1.99 7.38
C ALA A 171 13.22 -2.48 7.91
N ARG A 172 14.31 -1.94 7.37
CA ARG A 172 15.68 -2.30 7.77
C ARG A 172 16.53 -1.06 7.85
N ALA A 173 17.39 -0.99 8.86
CA ALA A 173 18.53 -0.07 8.89
C ALA A 173 19.82 -0.88 8.75
N VAL A 174 20.80 -0.35 8.03
CA VAL A 174 22.12 -0.96 7.82
C VAL A 174 23.19 0.11 8.00
N GLU A 175 24.23 -0.17 8.78
CA GLU A 175 25.42 0.69 8.89
C GLU A 175 26.26 0.56 7.61
N ASP A 176 26.67 1.70 7.05
CA ASP A 176 27.42 1.75 5.79
C ASP A 176 28.91 1.36 5.99
N ASP A 177 29.45 1.55 7.20
CA ASP A 177 30.81 1.18 7.59
C ASP A 177 30.77 0.20 8.78
N TYR A 178 31.23 -1.05 8.56
CA TYR A 178 31.41 -2.07 9.60
C TYR A 178 32.65 -1.77 10.46
N GLY A 179 32.68 -0.61 11.12
CA GLY A 179 33.65 -0.31 12.17
C GLY A 179 33.28 -1.08 13.45
N LEU A 180 34.23 -1.79 14.04
CA LEU A 180 34.08 -2.69 15.21
C LEU A 180 33.56 -2.05 16.51
N ASP A 181 33.08 -0.80 16.49
CA ASP A 181 32.59 -0.09 17.66
C ASP A 181 31.09 -0.31 17.82
N MET A 182 30.73 -1.53 18.23
CA MET A 182 29.34 -1.96 18.46
C MET A 182 28.78 -1.30 19.72
N ALA A 183 28.57 0.03 19.66
CA ALA A 183 27.82 0.74 20.67
C ALA A 183 26.38 0.19 20.65
N LYS A 184 25.99 -0.48 21.74
CA LYS A 184 24.64 -0.97 21.99
C LYS A 184 23.66 0.21 22.01
N ARG A 185 23.23 0.69 20.85
CA ARG A 185 22.08 1.59 20.78
C ARG A 185 20.84 0.73 20.93
N GLN A 186 20.20 0.83 22.09
CA GLN A 186 18.89 0.25 22.31
C GLN A 186 17.93 0.80 21.25
N ALA A 187 17.14 -0.09 20.66
CA ALA A 187 16.01 0.31 19.83
C ALA A 187 15.16 1.31 20.61
N ALA A 188 15.00 2.52 20.07
CA ALA A 188 14.02 3.45 20.61
C ALA A 188 12.66 2.77 20.56
N ASP A 189 12.00 2.66 21.71
CA ASP A 189 10.72 1.97 21.84
C ASP A 189 9.70 2.42 20.77
N GLY A 190 9.05 1.42 20.17
CA GLY A 190 7.67 1.45 19.70
C GLY A 190 7.18 2.71 19.00
N LYS A 191 7.82 3.12 17.89
CA LYS A 191 7.26 4.19 17.05
C LYS A 191 6.37 3.60 15.96
N SER A 192 5.15 4.12 15.89
CA SER A 192 4.18 3.73 14.86
C SER A 192 4.54 4.31 13.50
N TRP A 193 4.35 3.52 12.44
CA TRP A 193 4.41 3.98 11.07
C TRP A 193 3.07 3.79 10.39
N THR A 194 2.70 4.75 9.54
CA THR A 194 1.53 4.72 8.69
C THR A 194 1.98 4.48 7.26
N LEU A 195 1.46 3.43 6.64
CA LEU A 195 1.68 3.06 5.25
C LEU A 195 0.37 3.23 4.50
N THR A 196 0.36 4.08 3.47
CA THR A 196 -0.84 4.41 2.71
C THR A 196 -0.60 4.16 1.23
N THR A 197 -1.49 3.39 0.60
CA THR A 197 -1.49 3.19 -0.84
C THR A 197 -2.87 3.49 -1.41
N ASP A 198 -2.92 3.91 -2.67
CA ASP A 198 -4.18 4.16 -3.33
C ASP A 198 -4.87 2.84 -3.72
N VAL A 199 -6.20 2.87 -3.65
CA VAL A 199 -7.10 1.85 -4.16
C VAL A 199 -7.87 2.46 -5.33
N ASP A 200 -7.52 2.06 -6.54
CA ASP A 200 -8.30 2.40 -7.73
C ASP A 200 -9.48 1.43 -7.86
N ILE A 201 -10.68 1.97 -8.09
CA ILE A 201 -11.92 1.20 -8.22
C ILE A 201 -12.33 1.19 -9.68
N LEU A 202 -12.30 0.00 -10.27
CA LEU A 202 -12.44 -0.19 -11.71
C LEU A 202 -13.62 -1.08 -12.02
N PRO A 203 -14.34 -0.83 -13.13
CA PRO A 203 -15.30 -1.80 -13.63
C PRO A 203 -14.56 -3.07 -14.09
N CYS A 204 -15.28 -4.17 -13.99
CA CYS A 204 -15.07 -5.33 -14.83
C CYS A 204 -15.70 -5.08 -16.21
#